data_AF-A0A7C4JKC9-F1
#
_entry.id   AF-A0A7C4JKC9-F1
#
_cell.length_a   1.000
_cell.length_b   1.000
_cell.length_c   1.000
_cell.angle_alpha   90.00
_cell.angle_beta   90.00
_cell.angle_gamma   90.00
#
_symmetry.space_group_name_H-M   'P 1'
#
loop_
_entity.id
_entity.type
_entity.pdbx_description
1 polymer ?
#
loop_
_entity_poly.entity_id
_entity_poly.type
_entity_poly.pdbx_seq_one_letter_code
_entity_poly.pdbx_strand_id
1 'polypeptide(L)'
;MKETCIICGKPMDNADTIKCAICGVLMHRSCAYDEALLDAEENSLCPYDALMAALDWFDAVVSVYVDTLNNEQRNDIIGRLRSYLTLLEGKENIG
;
A
#
# COMPACT_ATOMS: atom_id res chain seq x y z
N MET A 1 17.36 14.45 -17.15
CA MET A 1 16.93 14.55 -15.73
C MET A 1 17.16 13.18 -15.12
N LYS A 2 17.87 13.05 -13.99
CA LYS A 2 18.00 11.74 -13.32
C LYS A 2 16.64 11.42 -12.68
N GLU A 3 16.12 10.22 -12.94
CA GLU A 3 14.88 9.76 -12.32
C GLU A 3 15.11 9.55 -10.82
N THR A 4 14.11 9.87 -9.99
CA THR A 4 14.17 9.75 -8.53
C THR A 4 13.23 8.63 -8.06
N CYS A 5 13.70 7.82 -7.12
CA CYS A 5 12.88 6.75 -6.54
C CYS A 5 11.73 7.35 -5.70
N ILE A 6 10.49 6.91 -5.95
CA ILE A 6 9.31 7.42 -5.23
C ILE A 6 9.30 7.05 -3.73
N ILE A 7 10.04 6.01 -3.34
CA ILE A 7 10.09 5.51 -1.95
C ILE A 7 11.10 6.32 -1.13
N CYS A 8 12.36 6.40 -1.59
CA CYS A 8 13.44 7.02 -0.81
C CYS A 8 13.82 8.44 -1.24
N GLY A 9 13.25 8.94 -2.35
CA GLY A 9 13.53 10.26 -2.91
C GLY A 9 14.94 10.43 -3.51
N LYS A 10 15.78 9.39 -3.49
CA LYS A 10 17.16 9.46 -3.99
C LYS A 10 17.21 9.25 -5.52
N PRO A 11 18.21 9.82 -6.21
CA PRO A 11 18.44 9.53 -7.62
C PRO A 11 18.64 8.04 -7.88
N MET A 12 18.10 7.55 -8.98
CA MET A 12 18.31 6.19 -9.45
C MET A 12 19.45 6.15 -10.49
N ASP A 13 20.23 5.07 -10.45
CA ASP A 13 21.02 4.63 -11.59
C ASP A 13 20.22 3.56 -12.35
N ASN A 14 20.45 3.42 -13.66
CA ASN A 14 19.63 2.54 -14.49
C ASN A 14 19.76 1.05 -14.11
N ALA A 15 20.78 0.67 -13.32
CA ALA A 15 21.11 -0.72 -13.02
C ALA A 15 20.25 -1.30 -11.89
N ASP A 16 19.81 -0.48 -10.94
CA ASP A 16 19.01 -0.91 -9.78
C ASP A 16 17.56 -0.44 -9.83
N THR A 17 16.98 -0.29 -11.03
CA THR A 17 15.58 0.16 -11.17
C THR A 17 14.58 -0.98 -11.37
N ILE A 18 13.38 -0.77 -10.82
CA ILE A 18 12.19 -1.58 -11.08
C ILE A 18 11.00 -0.65 -11.30
N LYS A 19 10.02 -1.11 -12.08
CA LYS A 19 8.79 -0.37 -12.37
C LYS A 19 7.63 -0.95 -11.58
N CYS A 20 6.74 -0.08 -11.12
CA CYS A 20 5.41 -0.51 -10.71
C CYS A 20 4.71 -1.17 -11.90
N ALA A 21 4.15 -2.36 -11.68
CA ALA A 21 3.42 -3.11 -12.71
C ALA A 21 2.14 -2.42 -13.18
N ILE A 22 1.54 -1.55 -12.34
CA ILE A 22 0.28 -0.85 -12.64
C ILE A 22 0.54 0.50 -13.31
N CYS A 23 1.17 1.45 -12.60
CA CYS A 23 1.35 2.82 -13.11
C CYS A 23 2.69 3.08 -13.81
N GLY A 24 3.63 2.12 -13.79
CA GLY A 24 4.94 2.26 -14.43
C GLY A 24 5.95 3.16 -13.73
N VAL A 25 5.62 3.71 -12.55
CA VAL A 25 6.55 4.57 -11.78
C VAL A 25 7.81 3.78 -11.39
N LEU A 26 8.94 4.47 -11.38
CA LEU A 26 10.24 3.86 -11.11
C LEU A 26 10.63 3.92 -9.65
N MET A 27 11.27 2.85 -9.20
CA MET A 27 11.74 2.63 -7.83
C MET A 27 13.12 1.97 -7.86
N HIS A 28 13.88 2.14 -6.79
CA HIS A 28 14.99 1.22 -6.54
C HIS A 28 14.44 -0.18 -6.31
N ARG A 29 15.10 -1.18 -6.88
CA ARG A 29 14.76 -2.59 -6.66
C ARG A 29 14.78 -2.90 -5.17
N SER A 30 15.87 -2.55 -4.48
CA SER A 30 16.00 -2.69 -3.02
C SER A 30 14.81 -2.10 -2.26
N CYS A 31 14.43 -0.84 -2.55
CA CYS A 31 13.28 -0.21 -1.89
C CYS A 31 11.94 -0.92 -2.12
N ALA A 32 11.73 -1.55 -3.28
CA ALA A 32 10.50 -2.30 -3.55
C ALA A 32 10.48 -3.68 -2.85
N TYR A 33 11.62 -4.38 -2.80
CA TYR A 33 11.71 -5.72 -2.21
C TYR A 33 11.82 -5.72 -0.69
N ASP A 34 12.53 -4.76 -0.09
CA ASP A 34 12.69 -4.65 1.37
C ASP A 34 11.33 -4.39 2.08
N GLU A 35 10.39 -3.78 1.37
CA GLU A 35 9.06 -3.40 1.86
C GLU A 35 7.95 -4.39 1.42
N ALA A 36 8.30 -5.51 0.77
CA ALA A 36 7.36 -6.51 0.25
C ALA A 36 6.20 -5.90 -0.58
N LEU A 37 6.48 -4.86 -1.37
CA LEU A 37 5.49 -4.18 -2.22
C LEU A 37 5.25 -4.99 -3.49
N LEU A 38 4.62 -6.15 -3.34
CA LEU A 38 4.32 -7.10 -4.41
C LEU A 38 2.81 -7.36 -4.48
N ASP A 39 2.29 -7.58 -5.68
CA ASP A 39 0.95 -8.14 -5.86
C ASP A 39 0.95 -9.67 -5.62
N ALA A 40 -0.22 -10.30 -5.76
CA ALA A 40 -0.40 -11.74 -5.59
C ALA A 40 0.37 -12.59 -6.64
N GLU A 41 0.84 -11.96 -7.73
CA GLU A 41 1.62 -12.59 -8.79
C GLU A 41 3.13 -12.25 -8.68
N GLU A 42 3.57 -11.72 -7.54
CA GLU A 42 4.94 -11.28 -7.28
C GLU A 42 5.42 -10.11 -8.16
N ASN A 43 4.50 -9.38 -8.81
CA ASN A 43 4.86 -8.17 -9.53
C ASN A 43 5.06 -7.00 -8.56
N SER A 44 6.11 -6.21 -8.79
CA SER A 44 6.39 -5.06 -7.94
C SER A 44 5.38 -3.92 -8.12
N LEU A 45 4.93 -3.38 -7.00
CA LEU A 45 4.01 -2.25 -6.90
C LEU A 45 4.70 -1.06 -6.24
N CYS A 46 4.27 0.15 -6.59
CA CYS A 46 4.62 1.32 -5.79
C CYS A 46 3.78 1.38 -4.51
N PRO A 47 4.15 2.18 -3.50
CA PRO A 47 3.39 2.25 -2.25
C PRO A 47 1.91 2.59 -2.45
N TYR A 48 1.60 3.48 -3.38
CA TYR A 48 0.22 3.86 -3.68
C TYR A 48 -0.58 2.67 -4.24
N ASP A 49 -0.08 2.05 -5.31
CA ASP A 49 -0.77 0.93 -5.97
C ASP A 49 -0.85 -0.30 -5.06
N ALA A 50 0.16 -0.53 -4.19
CA ALA A 50 0.13 -1.56 -3.17
C ALA A 50 -0.99 -1.34 -2.13
N LEU A 51 -1.19 -0.09 -1.68
CA LEU A 51 -2.29 0.26 -0.79
C LEU A 51 -3.65 0.06 -1.47
N MET A 52 -3.78 0.44 -2.74
CA MET A 52 -5.00 0.22 -3.51
C MET A 52 -5.31 -1.28 -3.68
N ALA A 53 -4.32 -2.09 -4.06
CA ALA A 53 -4.48 -3.54 -4.16
C ALA A 53 -4.87 -4.19 -2.81
N ALA A 54 -4.32 -3.69 -1.71
CA ALA A 54 -4.68 -4.16 -0.37
C ALA A 54 -6.14 -3.81 -0.01
N LEU A 55 -6.62 -2.63 -0.40
CA LEU A 55 -8.02 -2.23 -0.21
C LEU A 55 -8.98 -3.06 -1.08
N ASP A 56 -8.63 -3.33 -2.34
CA ASP A 56 -9.42 -4.17 -3.23
C ASP A 56 -9.54 -5.60 -2.68
N TRP A 57 -8.43 -6.15 -2.18
CA TRP A 57 -8.45 -7.46 -1.51
C TRP A 57 -9.32 -7.43 -0.24
N PHE A 58 -9.18 -6.40 0.59
CA PHE A 58 -10.00 -6.25 1.79
C PHE A 58 -11.50 -6.15 1.46
N ASP A 59 -11.86 -5.38 0.43
CA ASP A 59 -13.25 -5.24 -0.04
C ASP A 59 -13.83 -6.58 -0.47
N ALA A 60 -13.08 -7.36 -1.25
CA ALA A 60 -13.48 -8.69 -1.67
C ALA A 60 -13.73 -9.64 -0.47
N VAL A 61 -12.85 -9.61 0.54
CA VAL A 61 -12.99 -10.44 1.75
C VAL A 61 -14.17 -9.99 2.60
N VAL A 62 -14.26 -8.70 2.91
CA VAL A 62 -15.30 -8.19 3.83
C VAL A 62 -16.69 -8.33 3.21
N SER A 63 -16.85 -8.07 1.91
CA SER A 63 -18.13 -8.18 1.21
C SER A 63 -18.70 -9.60 1.21
N VAL A 64 -17.84 -10.62 1.24
CA VAL A 64 -18.26 -12.03 1.24
C VAL A 64 -18.43 -12.58 2.66
N TYR A 65 -17.57 -12.18 3.60
CA TYR A 65 -17.45 -12.86 4.89
C TYR A 65 -17.89 -12.04 6.10
N VAL A 66 -18.32 -10.77 5.95
CA VAL A 66 -18.71 -9.92 7.09
C VAL A 66 -19.74 -10.58 7.99
N ASP A 67 -20.70 -11.31 7.42
CA ASP A 67 -21.78 -12.00 8.16
C ASP A 67 -21.31 -13.21 8.97
N THR A 68 -20.09 -13.69 8.72
CA THR A 68 -19.46 -14.75 9.53
C THR A 68 -18.77 -14.21 10.79
N LEU A 69 -18.55 -12.90 10.88
CA LEU A 69 -17.85 -12.25 11.98
C LEU A 69 -18.79 -11.95 13.14
N ASN A 70 -18.34 -12.25 14.36
CA ASN A 70 -19.04 -11.82 15.57
C ASN A 70 -18.79 -10.32 15.85
N ASN A 71 -19.54 -9.76 16.81
CA ASN A 71 -19.48 -8.33 17.12
C ASN A 71 -18.10 -7.85 17.59
N GLU A 72 -17.36 -8.66 18.34
CA GLU A 72 -16.02 -8.33 18.82
C GLU A 72 -15.04 -8.21 17.65
N GLN A 73 -15.03 -9.21 16.76
CA GLN A 73 -14.19 -9.22 15.56
C GLN A 73 -14.51 -8.04 14.63
N ARG A 74 -15.80 -7.73 14.44
CA ARG A 74 -16.22 -6.55 13.65
C ARG A 74 -15.69 -5.25 14.28
N ASN A 75 -15.81 -5.10 15.60
CA ASN A 75 -15.36 -3.91 16.30
C ASN A 75 -13.83 -3.73 16.23
N ASP A 76 -13.06 -4.82 16.32
CA ASP A 76 -11.60 -4.77 16.18
C ASP A 76 -11.18 -4.29 14.79
N ILE A 77 -11.80 -4.82 13.73
CA ILE A 77 -11.55 -4.40 12.34
C ILE A 77 -11.89 -2.91 12.18
N ILE A 78 -13.06 -2.49 12.64
CA ILE A 78 -13.49 -1.07 12.59
C ILE A 78 -12.51 -0.18 13.34
N GLY A 79 -12.04 -0.60 14.52
CA GLY A 79 -11.06 0.13 15.32
C GLY A 79 -9.75 0.34 14.57
N ARG A 80 -9.23 -0.71 13.91
CA ARG A 80 -8.01 -0.61 13.08
C ARG A 80 -8.22 0.30 11.88
N LEU A 81 -9.33 0.17 11.15
CA LEU A 81 -9.65 1.03 10.01
C LEU A 81 -9.70 2.51 10.42
N ARG A 82 -10.32 2.84 11.55
CA ARG A 82 -10.33 4.21 12.09
C ARG A 82 -8.93 4.73 12.38
N SER A 83 -8.07 3.91 13.00
CA SER A 83 -6.67 4.29 13.23
C SER A 83 -5.92 4.57 11.92
N TYR A 84 -6.16 3.78 10.87
CA TYR A 84 -5.57 4.03 9.55
C TYR A 84 -6.11 5.31 8.91
N LEU A 85 -7.42 5.60 9.02
CA LEU A 85 -7.99 6.87 8.56
C LEU A 85 -7.32 8.06 9.27
N THR A 86 -7.14 8.00 10.59
CA THR A 86 -6.41 9.04 11.33
C THR A 86 -4.97 9.22 10.85
N LEU A 87 -4.28 8.14 10.47
CA LEU A 87 -2.93 8.25 9.91
C LEU A 87 -2.93 8.91 8.52
N LEU A 88 -3.91 8.59 7.67
CA LEU A 88 -4.03 9.11 6.30
C LEU A 88 -4.49 10.57 6.25
N GLU A 89 -5.39 10.98 7.13
CA GLU A 89 -5.87 12.37 7.25
C GLU A 89 -4.78 13.30 7.83
N GLY A 90 -3.74 12.74 8.45
CA GLY A 90 -2.68 13.50 9.10
C GLY A 90 -3.17 14.26 10.35
N LYS A 91 -2.24 14.90 11.07
CA LYS A 91 -2.55 15.72 12.26
C LYS A 91 -3.27 17.05 11.93
N GLU A 92 -3.99 17.15 10.82
CA GLU A 92 -4.66 18.40 10.39
C GLU A 92 -6.15 18.47 10.80
N ASN A 93 -6.51 17.92 11.96
CA ASN A 93 -7.80 18.18 12.61
C ASN A 93 -7.65 18.32 14.13
N ILE A 94 -6.85 19.31 14.55
CA ILE A 94 -7.09 20.02 15.82
C ILE A 94 -7.40 21.46 15.43
N GLY A 95 -8.65 21.67 15.01
CA GLY A 95 -9.30 22.98 15.09
C GLY A 95 -9.71 23.29 16.53
#